data_AF-A0A834I7X6-F1
#
_entry.id   AF-A0A834I7X6-F1
#
_cell.length_a   1.000
_cell.length_b   1.000
_cell.length_c   1.000
_cell.angle_alpha   90.00
_cell.angle_beta   90.00
_cell.angle_gamma   90.00
#
_symmetry.space_group_name_H-M   'P 1'
#
loop_
_entity.id
_entity.type
_entity.pdbx_description
1 polymer ?
#
loop_
_entity_poly.entity_id
_entity_poly.type
_entity_poly.pdbx_seq_one_letter_code
_entity_poly.pdbx_strand_id
1 'polypeptide(L)'
;MADNIRSPECPLQSVVNQKTYDRSDPIILKCVVLLQKKRAFSLVLQTALILVHVAGFVYSTYGKFSWLYQAQKYDNAVVKITDCVVNILLVFTNIYGLMKLSMNHLLHDITLYLTNKKLEETRHDTWFRKCILLLSISDLVPILINFYMYSTRIGMDVYRPLVATDLEFYLFNLIVFAVLCIPQKIREKLHEINKLLVKCCDVNVAANISDKNEKFYIATYSAYAENLKSITKNHNDLCDLLDKYNKCFKLMYCLIILSIKSAILFCCTILIEFGTKEKSVNGVDPKIFVRIVYSLFIVSSMLTAGIAACVGEKIREEVDGITRNCYYLLNKLPVCFKTDYQYVIEKQLTYLLDQNKSRNIGLCVGSMFTINWSIMGCITSTVVTYSIVIIQFLL
;
A
#
# COMPACT_ATOMS: atom_id res chain seq x y z
N MET A 1 16.88 -53.75 -13.49
CA MET A 1 15.55 -53.36 -12.98
C MET A 1 15.75 -52.31 -11.91
N ALA A 2 15.68 -51.04 -12.31
CA ALA A 2 15.69 -49.88 -11.42
C ALA A 2 14.73 -48.88 -12.07
N ASP A 3 13.53 -48.78 -11.50
CA ASP A 3 12.46 -47.95 -12.05
C ASP A 3 12.71 -46.48 -11.75
N ASN A 4 12.72 -45.71 -12.84
CA ASN A 4 13.00 -44.30 -12.89
C ASN A 4 11.68 -43.53 -12.66
N ILE A 5 11.36 -43.26 -11.40
CA ILE A 5 10.18 -42.46 -11.02
C ILE A 5 10.49 -40.99 -11.32
N ARG A 6 10.09 -40.53 -12.51
CA ARG A 6 10.02 -39.09 -12.82
C ARG A 6 8.89 -38.46 -12.02
N SER A 7 9.23 -37.48 -11.19
CA SER A 7 8.26 -36.59 -10.54
C SER A 7 7.41 -35.86 -11.59
N PRO A 8 6.09 -35.70 -11.39
CA PRO A 8 5.26 -34.97 -12.33
C PRO A 8 5.67 -33.49 -12.35
N GLU A 9 6.17 -33.04 -13.50
CA GLU A 9 6.38 -31.62 -13.77
C GLU A 9 5.05 -30.87 -13.69
N CYS A 10 5.05 -29.78 -12.92
CA CYS A 10 3.89 -28.94 -12.68
C CYS A 10 3.43 -28.30 -14.01
N PRO A 11 2.18 -28.49 -14.48
CA PRO A 11 1.74 -28.08 -15.82
C PRO A 11 1.52 -26.56 -15.99
N LEU A 12 2.19 -25.72 -15.20
CA LEU A 12 2.02 -24.26 -15.18
C LEU A 12 2.94 -23.50 -16.15
N GLN A 13 3.82 -24.18 -16.91
CA GLN A 13 4.83 -23.50 -17.72
C GLN A 13 4.53 -23.33 -19.22
N SER A 14 3.53 -23.98 -19.81
CA SER A 14 3.37 -24.01 -21.28
C SER A 14 2.26 -23.14 -21.88
N VAL A 15 1.54 -22.34 -21.09
CA VAL A 15 0.48 -21.43 -21.61
C VAL A 15 0.72 -19.99 -21.14
N VAL A 16 1.89 -19.44 -21.43
CA VAL A 16 2.14 -17.99 -21.35
C VAL A 16 2.22 -17.44 -22.79
N ASN A 17 1.13 -17.58 -23.53
CA ASN A 17 0.92 -16.76 -24.72
C ASN A 17 0.75 -15.30 -24.27
N GLN A 18 1.48 -14.40 -24.92
CA GLN A 18 1.54 -12.94 -24.67
C GLN A 18 0.15 -12.33 -24.47
N LYS A 19 -0.36 -12.33 -23.23
CA LYS A 19 -1.53 -11.54 -22.87
C LYS A 19 -1.09 -10.11 -22.61
N THR A 20 -1.73 -9.21 -23.33
CA THR A 20 -1.66 -7.75 -23.23
C THR A 20 -1.93 -7.33 -21.79
N TYR A 21 -1.00 -6.59 -21.19
CA TYR A 21 -1.28 -5.84 -19.95
C TYR A 21 -2.52 -4.99 -20.19
N ASP A 22 -3.41 -4.95 -19.22
CA ASP A 22 -4.53 -4.02 -19.28
C ASP A 22 -3.97 -2.59 -19.42
N ARG A 23 -4.51 -1.83 -20.38
CA ARG A 23 -4.14 -0.41 -20.54
C ARG A 23 -4.38 0.35 -19.23
N SER A 24 -5.30 -0.12 -18.39
CA SER A 24 -5.66 0.48 -17.11
C SER A 24 -4.64 0.29 -15.96
N ASP A 25 -3.65 -0.59 -16.11
CA ASP A 25 -2.66 -0.84 -15.06
C ASP A 25 -1.70 0.35 -14.88
N PRO A 26 -1.39 0.75 -13.63
CA PRO A 26 -0.50 1.89 -13.36
C PRO A 26 0.89 1.65 -13.95
N ILE A 27 1.46 2.71 -14.54
CA ILE A 27 2.76 2.67 -15.23
C ILE A 27 3.85 2.13 -14.31
N ILE A 28 3.84 2.52 -13.04
CA ILE A 28 4.80 2.08 -12.03
C ILE A 28 4.82 0.55 -11.91
N LEU A 29 3.64 -0.09 -11.85
CA LEU A 29 3.56 -1.56 -11.76
C LEU A 29 4.06 -2.23 -13.05
N LYS A 30 3.76 -1.66 -14.22
CA LYS A 30 4.27 -2.15 -15.51
C LYS A 30 5.79 -2.08 -15.54
N CYS A 31 6.38 -0.97 -15.10
CA CYS A 31 7.82 -0.81 -15.00
C CYS A 31 8.45 -1.84 -14.06
N VAL A 32 7.86 -2.07 -12.87
CA VAL A 32 8.34 -3.09 -11.92
C VAL A 32 8.34 -4.47 -12.56
N VAL A 33 7.26 -4.86 -13.24
CA VAL A 33 7.20 -6.20 -13.88
C VAL A 33 8.14 -6.31 -15.08
N LEU A 34 8.31 -5.25 -15.87
CA LEU A 34 9.27 -5.21 -16.96
C LEU A 34 10.72 -5.34 -16.46
N LEU A 35 11.03 -4.70 -15.33
CA LEU A 35 12.32 -4.84 -14.66
C LEU A 35 12.54 -6.29 -14.19
N GLN A 36 11.53 -6.91 -13.58
CA GLN A 36 11.61 -8.31 -13.15
C GLN A 36 11.90 -9.29 -14.30
N LYS A 37 11.38 -9.03 -15.50
CA LYS A 37 11.66 -9.88 -16.68
C LYS A 37 13.13 -9.83 -17.13
N LYS A 38 13.82 -8.72 -16.92
CA LYS A 38 15.23 -8.54 -17.30
C LYS A 38 16.13 -8.55 -16.06
N ARG A 39 16.31 -9.73 -15.44
CA ARG A 39 17.02 -9.88 -14.16
C ARG A 39 18.38 -9.19 -14.10
N ALA A 40 19.23 -9.35 -15.12
CA ALA A 40 20.55 -8.71 -15.16
C ALA A 40 20.45 -7.17 -15.19
N PHE A 41 19.58 -6.62 -16.03
CA PHE A 41 19.34 -5.17 -16.10
C PHE A 41 18.74 -4.63 -14.80
N SER A 42 17.80 -5.37 -14.20
CA SER A 42 17.19 -5.03 -12.90
C SER A 42 18.23 -4.93 -11.80
N LEU A 43 19.16 -5.90 -11.73
CA LEU A 43 20.25 -5.89 -10.75
C LEU A 43 21.17 -4.68 -10.93
N VAL A 44 21.59 -4.39 -12.17
CA VAL A 44 22.46 -3.23 -12.46
C VAL A 44 21.75 -1.93 -12.10
N LEU A 45 20.49 -1.76 -12.51
CA LEU A 45 19.70 -0.58 -12.20
C LEU A 45 19.49 -0.43 -10.69
N GLN A 46 19.20 -1.52 -9.99
CA GLN A 46 19.03 -1.53 -8.55
C GLN A 46 20.32 -1.13 -7.82
N THR A 47 21.47 -1.70 -8.21
CA THR A 47 22.76 -1.31 -7.64
C THR A 47 23.05 0.17 -7.90
N ALA A 48 22.79 0.66 -9.12
CA ALA A 48 22.96 2.07 -9.44
C ALA A 48 22.05 2.97 -8.57
N LEU A 49 20.77 2.61 -8.41
CA LEU A 49 19.84 3.36 -7.56
C LEU A 49 20.26 3.34 -6.09
N ILE A 50 20.71 2.20 -5.56
CA ILE A 50 21.22 2.11 -4.19
C ILE A 50 22.44 3.02 -4.00
N LEU A 51 23.37 3.02 -4.96
CA LEU A 51 24.53 3.91 -4.91
C LEU A 51 24.12 5.39 -4.97
N VAL A 52 23.13 5.74 -5.79
CA VAL A 52 22.57 7.09 -5.85
C VAL A 52 21.95 7.49 -4.51
N HIS A 53 21.19 6.61 -3.87
CA HIS A 53 20.58 6.86 -2.56
C HIS A 53 21.64 7.09 -1.47
N VAL A 54 22.66 6.22 -1.42
CA VAL A 54 23.75 6.35 -0.44
C VAL A 54 24.59 7.61 -0.71
N ALA A 55 24.92 7.90 -1.97
CA ALA A 55 25.66 9.10 -2.33
C ALA A 55 24.85 10.38 -2.04
N GLY A 56 23.55 10.37 -2.35
CA GLY A 56 22.62 11.46 -2.04
C GLY A 56 22.52 11.71 -0.55
N PHE A 57 22.42 10.65 0.26
CA PHE A 57 22.44 10.73 1.73
C PHE A 57 23.73 11.36 2.26
N VAL A 58 24.89 10.86 1.82
CA VAL A 58 26.20 11.35 2.27
C VAL A 58 26.37 12.82 1.86
N TYR A 59 26.04 13.15 0.60
CA TYR A 59 26.11 14.51 0.09
C TYR A 59 25.19 15.47 0.85
N SER A 60 23.93 15.08 1.06
CA SER A 60 22.95 15.89 1.79
C SER A 60 23.37 16.11 3.24
N THR A 61 23.71 15.03 3.94
CA THR A 61 24.12 15.09 5.35
C THR A 61 25.37 15.95 5.50
N TYR A 62 26.41 15.71 4.70
CA TYR A 62 27.63 16.50 4.77
C TYR A 62 27.38 17.99 4.47
N GLY A 63 26.61 18.31 3.42
CA GLY A 63 26.31 19.69 3.05
C GLY A 63 25.44 20.40 4.11
N LYS A 64 24.47 19.70 4.71
CA LYS A 64 23.68 20.25 5.82
C LYS A 64 24.54 20.52 7.06
N PHE A 65 25.41 19.59 7.45
CA PHE A 65 26.26 19.76 8.63
C PHE A 65 27.34 20.83 8.45
N SER A 66 28.07 20.78 7.34
CA SER A 66 29.18 21.71 7.06
C SER A 66 28.71 23.13 6.76
N TRP A 67 27.57 23.28 6.11
CA TRP A 67 27.15 24.57 5.55
C TRP A 67 25.86 25.09 6.18
N LEU A 68 24.77 24.31 6.16
CA LEU A 68 23.48 24.78 6.68
C LEU A 68 23.51 25.00 8.20
N TYR A 69 24.04 24.04 8.96
CA TYR A 69 24.01 24.08 10.42
C TYR A 69 25.12 24.93 11.02
N GLN A 70 26.34 24.84 10.48
CA GLN A 70 27.48 25.62 10.99
C GLN A 70 27.47 27.07 10.50
N ALA A 71 27.24 27.33 9.21
CA ALA A 71 27.37 28.69 8.66
C ALA A 71 26.18 29.60 9.01
N GLN A 72 24.97 29.05 9.14
CA GLN A 72 23.76 29.83 9.43
C GLN A 72 23.37 29.84 10.92
N LYS A 73 24.25 29.40 11.83
CA LYS A 73 24.02 29.35 13.28
C LYS A 73 22.76 28.58 13.69
N TYR A 74 22.37 27.54 12.94
CA TYR A 74 21.31 26.61 13.36
C TYR A 74 21.89 25.57 14.33
N ASP A 75 22.10 25.98 15.59
CA ASP A 75 22.70 25.09 16.60
C ASP A 75 21.69 24.28 17.43
N ASN A 76 20.47 24.12 16.93
CA ASN A 76 19.47 23.32 17.61
C ASN A 76 19.76 21.82 17.41
N ALA A 77 20.23 21.14 18.47
CA ALA A 77 20.52 19.71 18.46
C ALA A 77 19.30 18.84 18.10
N VAL A 78 18.09 19.25 18.52
CA VAL A 78 16.85 18.51 18.23
C VAL A 78 16.56 18.50 16.72
N VAL A 79 16.76 19.63 16.03
CA VAL A 79 16.59 19.73 14.57
C VAL A 79 17.60 18.85 13.84
N LYS A 80 18.87 18.85 14.27
CA LYS A 80 19.93 18.03 13.66
C LYS A 80 19.64 16.53 13.81
N ILE A 81 19.21 16.11 15.02
CA ILE A 81 18.90 14.71 15.31
C ILE A 81 17.67 14.27 14.50
N THR A 82 16.60 15.06 14.50
CA THR A 82 15.36 14.71 13.77
C THR A 82 15.59 14.65 12.26
N ASP A 83 16.34 15.59 11.67
CA ASP A 83 16.72 15.55 10.25
C ASP A 83 17.54 14.29 9.92
N CYS A 84 18.53 13.96 10.74
CA CYS A 84 19.37 12.76 10.55
C CYS A 84 18.52 11.48 10.59
N VAL A 85 17.63 11.35 11.58
CA VAL A 85 16.71 10.20 11.70
C VAL A 85 15.82 10.09 10.47
N VAL A 86 15.25 11.20 9.98
CA VAL A 86 14.43 11.22 8.76
C VAL A 86 15.23 10.75 7.55
N ASN A 87 16.43 11.31 7.34
CA ASN A 87 17.25 10.96 6.18
C ASN A 87 17.67 9.48 6.21
N ILE A 88 18.05 8.95 7.38
CA ILE A 88 18.37 7.51 7.55
C ILE A 88 17.15 6.65 7.23
N LEU A 89 15.97 7.00 7.79
CA LEU A 89 14.75 6.23 7.58
C LEU A 89 14.29 6.27 6.11
N LEU A 90 14.36 7.41 5.44
CA LEU A 90 14.01 7.54 4.02
C LEU A 90 14.92 6.67 3.16
N VAL A 91 16.24 6.79 3.32
CA VAL A 91 17.22 6.03 2.54
C VAL A 91 17.06 4.53 2.78
N PHE A 92 16.92 4.12 4.05
CA PHE A 92 16.73 2.72 4.39
C PHE A 92 15.42 2.16 3.82
N THR A 93 14.33 2.93 3.90
CA THR A 93 13.03 2.55 3.34
C THR A 93 13.08 2.46 1.83
N ASN A 94 13.75 3.40 1.16
CA ASN A 94 13.90 3.41 -0.28
C ASN A 94 14.72 2.22 -0.78
N ILE A 95 15.89 1.98 -0.18
CA ILE A 95 16.73 0.82 -0.51
C ILE A 95 15.98 -0.48 -0.26
N TYR A 96 15.35 -0.64 0.90
CA TYR A 96 14.61 -1.85 1.24
C TYR A 96 13.41 -2.06 0.30
N GLY A 97 12.67 -0.99 -0.01
CA GLY A 97 11.55 -1.01 -0.94
C GLY A 97 11.98 -1.40 -2.35
N LEU A 98 13.06 -0.80 -2.87
CA LEU A 98 13.64 -1.16 -4.16
C LEU A 98 14.07 -2.63 -4.20
N MET A 99 14.75 -3.11 -3.15
CA MET A 99 15.14 -4.52 -3.03
C MET A 99 13.92 -5.45 -3.07
N LYS A 100 12.86 -5.14 -2.33
CA LYS A 100 11.65 -5.97 -2.29
C LYS A 100 10.86 -5.94 -3.59
N LEU A 101 10.73 -4.78 -4.23
CA LEU A 101 10.02 -4.64 -5.50
C LEU A 101 10.74 -5.34 -6.66
N SER A 102 12.08 -5.28 -6.68
CA SER A 102 12.89 -5.83 -7.78
C SER A 102 13.17 -7.34 -7.65
N MET A 103 13.44 -7.83 -6.44
CA MET A 103 13.95 -9.20 -6.24
C MET A 103 12.88 -10.24 -5.91
N ASN A 104 11.64 -9.80 -5.60
CA ASN A 104 10.65 -10.74 -5.15
C ASN A 104 9.86 -11.36 -6.31
N HIS A 105 10.23 -12.58 -6.70
CA HIS A 105 9.48 -13.41 -7.68
C HIS A 105 7.99 -13.54 -7.30
N LEU A 106 7.69 -13.53 -6.00
CA LEU A 106 6.33 -13.60 -5.47
C LEU A 106 5.48 -12.42 -5.93
N LEU A 107 6.06 -11.24 -6.18
CA LEU A 107 5.33 -10.10 -6.77
C LEU A 107 4.92 -10.38 -8.21
N HIS A 108 5.78 -11.05 -8.97
CA HIS A 108 5.47 -11.45 -10.33
C HIS A 108 4.29 -12.42 -10.32
N ASP A 109 4.36 -13.44 -9.46
CA ASP A 109 3.32 -14.46 -9.32
C ASP A 109 1.99 -13.86 -8.82
N ILE A 110 2.04 -12.96 -7.82
CA ILE A 110 0.88 -12.19 -7.36
C ILE A 110 0.28 -11.41 -8.52
N THR A 111 1.11 -10.68 -9.28
CA THR A 111 0.61 -9.82 -10.35
C THR A 111 0.03 -10.64 -11.49
N LEU A 112 0.68 -11.74 -11.86
CA LEU A 112 0.17 -12.67 -12.87
C LEU A 112 -1.16 -13.30 -12.44
N TYR A 113 -1.27 -13.74 -11.19
CA TYR A 113 -2.51 -14.28 -10.64
C TYR A 113 -3.65 -13.25 -10.73
N LEU A 114 -3.39 -12.02 -10.27
CA LEU A 114 -4.38 -10.94 -10.25
C LEU A 114 -4.78 -10.47 -11.65
N THR A 115 -3.86 -10.47 -12.61
CA THR A 115 -4.12 -10.02 -13.99
C THR A 115 -4.75 -11.11 -14.86
N ASN A 116 -4.40 -12.39 -14.68
CA ASN A 116 -4.89 -13.47 -15.54
C ASN A 116 -6.26 -14.00 -15.13
N LYS A 117 -6.62 -13.92 -13.84
CA LYS A 117 -7.89 -14.43 -13.31
C LYS A 117 -8.98 -13.34 -13.38
N LYS A 118 -9.50 -13.07 -14.57
CA LYS A 118 -10.72 -12.25 -14.73
C LYS A 118 -11.92 -13.08 -14.23
N LEU A 119 -12.59 -12.65 -13.15
CA LEU A 119 -13.83 -13.30 -12.72
C LEU A 119 -15.04 -12.71 -13.46
N GLU A 120 -15.13 -11.38 -13.60
CA GLU A 120 -16.13 -10.71 -14.45
C GLU A 120 -15.61 -9.33 -14.90
N GLU A 121 -16.11 -8.79 -16.02
CA GLU A 121 -15.88 -7.39 -16.43
C GLU A 121 -16.63 -6.44 -15.50
N THR A 122 -16.01 -6.09 -14.37
CA THR A 122 -16.56 -5.06 -13.50
C THR A 122 -15.94 -3.70 -13.84
N ARG A 123 -16.80 -2.68 -13.92
CA ARG A 123 -16.39 -1.28 -14.07
C ARG A 123 -15.67 -0.88 -12.78
N HIS A 124 -14.33 -0.96 -12.80
CA HIS A 124 -13.52 -0.64 -11.62
C HIS A 124 -13.69 0.82 -11.20
N ASP A 125 -13.50 1.07 -9.91
CA ASP A 125 -13.58 2.39 -9.28
C ASP A 125 -12.43 3.30 -9.79
N THR A 126 -12.63 3.86 -10.99
CA THR A 126 -11.64 4.70 -11.68
C THR A 126 -11.27 5.96 -10.89
N TRP A 127 -12.16 6.42 -10.02
CA TRP A 127 -11.92 7.59 -9.20
C TRP A 127 -10.78 7.35 -8.20
N PHE A 128 -10.83 6.23 -7.47
CA PHE A 128 -9.80 5.90 -6.49
C PHE A 128 -8.41 5.75 -7.13
N ARG A 129 -8.33 5.13 -8.32
CA ARG A 129 -7.07 5.02 -9.08
C ARG A 129 -6.54 6.40 -9.50
N LYS A 130 -7.42 7.30 -9.94
CA LYS A 130 -7.05 8.69 -10.26
C LYS A 130 -6.54 9.43 -9.03
N CYS A 131 -7.16 9.25 -7.86
CA CYS A 131 -6.69 9.84 -6.61
C CYS A 131 -5.28 9.36 -6.25
N ILE A 132 -5.00 8.05 -6.34
CA ILE A 132 -3.66 7.50 -6.11
C ILE A 132 -2.63 8.15 -7.05
N LEU A 133 -2.94 8.26 -8.34
CA LEU A 133 -2.04 8.87 -9.32
C LEU A 133 -1.80 10.36 -9.03
N LEU A 134 -2.86 11.11 -8.75
CA LEU A 134 -2.76 12.54 -8.45
C LEU A 134 -1.94 12.77 -7.17
N LEU A 135 -2.12 11.91 -6.17
CA LEU A 135 -1.37 11.98 -4.91
C LEU A 135 0.10 11.59 -5.10
N SER A 136 0.43 10.67 -6.02
CA SER A 136 1.83 10.36 -6.36
C SER A 136 2.59 11.52 -7.02
N ILE A 137 1.86 12.48 -7.59
CA ILE A 137 2.42 13.70 -8.18
C ILE A 137 2.38 14.86 -7.19
N SER A 138 1.54 14.78 -6.14
CA SER A 138 1.31 15.88 -5.21
C SER A 138 2.56 16.33 -4.46
N ASP A 139 3.53 15.44 -4.24
CA ASP A 139 4.81 15.76 -3.57
C ASP A 139 5.73 16.61 -4.43
N LEU A 140 5.51 16.67 -5.75
CA LEU A 140 6.24 17.60 -6.60
C LEU A 140 5.87 19.05 -6.28
N VAL A 141 4.67 19.31 -5.76
CA VAL A 141 4.23 20.67 -5.42
C VAL A 141 5.12 21.30 -4.35
N PRO A 142 5.30 20.71 -3.14
CA PRO A 142 6.21 21.28 -2.15
C PRO A 142 7.65 21.35 -2.66
N ILE A 143 8.13 20.37 -3.43
CA ILE A 143 9.49 20.39 -3.99
C ILE A 143 9.69 21.55 -4.98
N LEU A 144 8.74 21.76 -5.90
CA LEU A 144 8.81 22.85 -6.89
C LEU A 144 8.72 24.22 -6.21
N ILE A 145 7.86 24.37 -5.20
CA ILE A 145 7.80 25.59 -4.40
C ILE A 145 9.12 25.79 -3.66
N ASN A 146 9.69 24.75 -3.05
CA ASN A 146 10.97 24.82 -2.36
C ASN A 146 12.09 25.30 -3.31
N PHE A 147 12.22 24.65 -4.47
CA PHE A 147 13.17 25.02 -5.51
C PHE A 147 12.98 26.46 -6.01
N TYR A 148 11.74 26.87 -6.30
CA TYR A 148 11.42 28.23 -6.73
C TYR A 148 11.81 29.26 -5.66
N MET A 149 11.53 28.98 -4.40
CA MET A 149 11.83 29.89 -3.30
C MET A 149 13.33 30.06 -3.09
N TYR A 150 14.08 28.97 -3.11
CA TYR A 150 15.53 29.04 -2.94
C TYR A 150 16.24 29.66 -4.15
N SER A 151 15.78 29.39 -5.37
CA SER A 151 16.37 29.98 -6.58
C SER A 151 16.15 31.49 -6.67
N THR A 152 15.02 32.00 -6.18
CA THR A 152 14.65 33.42 -6.34
C THR A 152 14.98 34.31 -5.13
N ARG A 153 14.96 33.78 -3.90
CA ARG A 153 15.04 34.62 -2.68
C ARG A 153 16.25 34.35 -1.80
N ILE A 154 16.63 33.09 -1.61
CA ILE A 154 17.59 32.70 -0.57
C ILE A 154 18.99 32.44 -1.16
N GLY A 155 19.04 31.83 -2.34
CA GLY A 155 20.26 31.39 -3.03
C GLY A 155 20.31 29.88 -3.18
N MET A 156 20.74 29.42 -4.37
CA MET A 156 20.85 27.99 -4.70
C MET A 156 21.90 27.26 -3.87
N ASP A 157 22.90 27.96 -3.33
CA ASP A 157 23.94 27.35 -2.51
C ASP A 157 23.37 26.74 -1.22
N VAL A 158 22.30 27.34 -0.66
CA VAL A 158 21.56 26.77 0.48
C VAL A 158 20.74 25.54 0.10
N TYR A 159 20.21 25.52 -1.13
CA TYR A 159 19.30 24.47 -1.56
C TYR A 159 20.00 23.21 -2.08
N ARG A 160 21.22 23.35 -2.62
CA ARG A 160 22.01 22.22 -3.12
C ARG A 160 22.00 20.97 -2.22
N PRO A 161 22.24 21.06 -0.89
CA PRO A 161 22.19 19.88 -0.02
C PRO A 161 20.76 19.36 0.26
N LEU A 162 19.73 20.18 0.04
CA LEU A 162 18.32 19.81 0.24
C LEU A 162 17.73 19.06 -0.96
N VAL A 163 18.23 19.29 -2.18
CA VAL A 163 17.78 18.61 -3.42
C VAL A 163 17.76 17.10 -3.26
N ALA A 164 18.81 16.53 -2.66
CA ALA A 164 18.89 15.10 -2.44
C ALA A 164 17.80 14.60 -1.49
N THR A 165 17.51 15.31 -0.40
CA THR A 165 16.41 14.96 0.52
C THR A 165 15.05 15.06 -0.17
N ASP A 166 14.81 16.10 -0.95
CA ASP A 166 13.56 16.27 -1.70
C ASP A 166 13.36 15.12 -2.72
N LEU A 167 14.43 14.69 -3.39
CA LEU A 167 14.41 13.54 -4.29
C LEU A 167 14.16 12.22 -3.55
N GLU A 168 14.81 12.01 -2.39
CA GLU A 168 14.58 10.85 -1.52
C GLU A 168 13.12 10.74 -1.09
N PHE A 169 12.51 11.88 -0.72
CA PHE A 169 11.12 11.93 -0.32
C PHE A 169 10.17 11.60 -1.48
N TYR A 170 10.44 12.13 -2.67
CA TYR A 170 9.69 11.78 -3.87
C TYR A 170 9.78 10.29 -4.22
N LEU A 171 11.00 9.72 -4.18
CA LEU A 171 11.23 8.29 -4.42
C LEU A 171 10.53 7.42 -3.36
N PHE A 172 10.55 7.84 -2.10
CA PHE A 172 9.82 7.20 -1.02
C PHE A 172 8.34 7.10 -1.32
N ASN A 173 7.70 8.19 -1.75
CA ASN A 173 6.28 8.16 -2.07
C ASN A 173 5.99 7.25 -3.28
N LEU A 174 6.82 7.30 -4.34
CA LEU A 174 6.67 6.38 -5.47
C LEU A 174 6.74 4.90 -5.03
N ILE A 175 7.63 4.57 -4.11
CA ILE A 175 7.76 3.21 -3.56
C ILE A 175 6.51 2.85 -2.73
N VAL A 176 6.04 3.75 -1.86
CA VAL A 176 4.80 3.54 -1.10
C VAL A 176 3.64 3.25 -2.03
N PHE A 177 3.47 4.03 -3.10
CA PHE A 177 2.43 3.82 -4.10
C PHE A 177 2.56 2.49 -4.84
N ALA A 178 3.79 2.12 -5.23
CA ALA A 178 4.05 0.82 -5.87
C ALA A 178 3.63 -0.35 -4.97
N VAL A 179 3.96 -0.27 -3.67
CA VAL A 179 3.57 -1.26 -2.66
C VAL A 179 2.05 -1.31 -2.50
N LEU A 180 1.37 -0.16 -2.41
CA LEU A 180 -0.09 -0.09 -2.22
C LEU A 180 -0.92 -0.53 -3.44
N CYS A 181 -0.35 -0.54 -4.64
CA CYS A 181 -1.06 -0.99 -5.85
C CYS A 181 -1.51 -2.46 -5.77
N ILE A 182 -0.76 -3.32 -5.08
CA ILE A 182 -1.04 -4.75 -5.03
C ILE A 182 -2.23 -5.07 -4.12
N PRO A 183 -2.26 -4.60 -2.86
CA PRO A 183 -3.45 -4.69 -2.01
C PRO A 183 -4.70 -4.12 -2.66
N GLN A 184 -4.55 -3.03 -3.41
CA GLN A 184 -5.67 -2.44 -4.13
C GLN A 184 -6.26 -3.40 -5.17
N LYS A 185 -5.43 -4.15 -5.90
CA LYS A 185 -5.89 -5.21 -6.80
C LYS A 185 -6.52 -6.40 -6.05
N ILE A 186 -5.97 -6.77 -4.88
CA ILE A 186 -6.57 -7.79 -4.00
C ILE A 186 -7.98 -7.37 -3.59
N ARG A 187 -8.16 -6.11 -3.16
CA ARG A 187 -9.46 -5.53 -2.85
C ARG A 187 -10.45 -5.66 -4.02
N GLU A 188 -10.03 -5.31 -5.24
CA GLU A 188 -10.89 -5.41 -6.42
C GLU A 188 -11.37 -6.86 -6.64
N LYS A 189 -10.53 -7.86 -6.36
CA LYS A 189 -10.91 -9.28 -6.42
C LYS A 189 -11.83 -9.72 -5.27
N LEU A 190 -11.62 -9.23 -4.05
CA LEU A 190 -12.56 -9.44 -2.95
C LEU A 190 -13.94 -8.85 -3.28
N HIS A 191 -13.96 -7.68 -3.90
CA HIS A 191 -15.19 -7.03 -4.35
C HIS A 191 -15.93 -7.84 -5.43
N GLU A 192 -15.20 -8.43 -6.39
CA GLU A 192 -15.76 -9.36 -7.37
C GLU A 192 -16.39 -10.59 -6.67
N ILE A 193 -15.71 -11.17 -5.68
CA ILE A 193 -16.23 -12.27 -4.86
C ILE A 193 -17.52 -11.87 -4.14
N ASN A 194 -17.54 -10.68 -3.53
CA ASN A 194 -18.74 -10.15 -2.88
C ASN A 194 -19.92 -10.03 -3.84
N LYS A 195 -19.70 -9.51 -5.05
CA LYS A 195 -20.74 -9.42 -6.07
C LYS A 195 -21.25 -10.78 -6.50
N LEU A 196 -20.36 -11.76 -6.68
CA LEU A 196 -20.74 -13.13 -7.03
C LEU A 196 -21.59 -13.76 -5.91
N LEU A 197 -21.24 -13.54 -4.64
CA LEU A 197 -22.03 -13.98 -3.49
C LEU A 197 -23.41 -13.32 -3.43
N VAL A 198 -23.53 -12.04 -3.79
CA VAL A 198 -24.82 -11.35 -3.84
C VAL A 198 -25.69 -11.89 -4.98
N LYS A 199 -25.14 -12.09 -6.19
CA LYS A 199 -25.88 -12.72 -7.31
C LYS A 199 -26.37 -14.11 -6.93
N CYS A 200 -25.54 -14.83 -6.19
CA CYS A 200 -25.84 -16.11 -5.57
C CYS A 200 -27.07 -16.02 -4.63
N CYS A 201 -27.26 -14.94 -3.89
CA CYS A 201 -28.46 -14.69 -3.08
C CYS A 201 -29.74 -14.60 -3.93
N ASP A 202 -29.67 -13.91 -5.07
CA ASP A 202 -30.85 -13.64 -5.92
C ASP A 202 -31.38 -14.94 -6.54
N VAL A 203 -30.48 -15.85 -6.93
CA VAL A 203 -30.83 -17.18 -7.45
C VAL A 203 -31.52 -18.03 -6.39
N ASN A 204 -31.08 -17.97 -5.13
CA ASN A 204 -31.70 -18.73 -4.03
C ASN A 204 -33.14 -18.24 -3.75
N VAL A 205 -33.39 -16.93 -3.83
CA VAL A 205 -34.74 -16.37 -3.72
C VAL A 205 -35.63 -16.86 -4.87
N ALA A 206 -35.13 -16.84 -6.10
CA ALA A 206 -35.88 -17.32 -7.26
C ALA A 206 -36.21 -18.82 -7.17
N ALA A 207 -35.27 -19.64 -6.68
CA ALA A 207 -35.47 -21.07 -6.49
C ALA A 207 -36.58 -21.37 -5.46
N ASN A 208 -36.66 -20.59 -4.37
CA ASN A 208 -37.71 -20.73 -3.36
C ASN A 208 -39.11 -20.35 -3.87
N ILE A 209 -39.20 -19.48 -4.89
CA ILE A 209 -40.47 -19.13 -5.54
C ILE A 209 -40.93 -20.23 -6.52
N SER A 210 -39.99 -21.03 -7.05
CA SER A 210 -40.22 -22.06 -8.07
C SER A 210 -40.47 -23.47 -7.52
N ASP A 211 -40.88 -23.63 -6.25
CA ASP A 211 -41.07 -24.92 -5.53
C ASP A 211 -42.06 -25.89 -6.22
N LYS A 212 -42.73 -25.48 -7.31
CA LYS A 212 -43.65 -26.29 -8.12
C LYS A 212 -42.98 -27.23 -9.13
N ASN A 213 -41.67 -27.12 -9.38
CA ASN A 213 -40.98 -27.96 -10.38
C ASN A 213 -39.66 -28.53 -9.83
N GLU A 214 -39.73 -29.72 -9.24
CA GLU A 214 -38.64 -30.38 -8.50
C GLU A 214 -37.34 -30.53 -9.33
N LYS A 215 -37.44 -30.84 -10.63
CA LYS A 215 -36.26 -30.95 -11.51
C LYS A 215 -35.55 -29.60 -11.68
N PHE A 216 -36.30 -28.52 -11.82
CA PHE A 216 -35.73 -27.17 -11.94
C PHE A 216 -35.10 -26.72 -10.62
N TYR A 217 -35.72 -27.09 -9.49
CA TYR A 217 -35.19 -26.85 -8.16
C TYR A 217 -33.84 -27.53 -7.96
N ILE A 218 -33.72 -28.84 -8.23
CA ILE A 218 -32.47 -29.59 -8.07
C ILE A 218 -31.35 -29.02 -8.97
N ALA A 219 -31.66 -28.73 -10.24
CA ALA A 219 -30.68 -28.16 -11.17
C ALA A 219 -30.18 -26.76 -10.76
N THR A 220 -31.05 -25.96 -10.14
CA THR A 220 -30.68 -24.63 -9.65
C THR A 220 -29.77 -24.73 -8.43
N TYR A 221 -30.10 -25.61 -7.47
CA TYR A 221 -29.28 -25.83 -6.28
C TYR A 221 -27.94 -26.50 -6.58
N SER A 222 -27.85 -27.38 -7.59
CA SER A 222 -26.58 -27.98 -8.00
C SER A 222 -25.64 -26.95 -8.63
N ALA A 223 -26.13 -26.14 -9.57
CA ALA A 223 -25.36 -25.05 -10.17
C ALA A 223 -24.90 -24.03 -9.12
N TYR A 224 -25.77 -23.75 -8.15
CA TYR A 224 -25.46 -22.87 -7.03
C TYR A 224 -24.34 -23.43 -6.13
N ALA A 225 -24.40 -24.72 -5.78
CA ALA A 225 -23.36 -25.38 -5.00
C ALA A 225 -21.99 -25.38 -5.73
N GLU A 226 -21.98 -25.60 -7.05
CA GLU A 226 -20.75 -25.54 -7.85
C GLU A 226 -20.16 -24.13 -7.89
N ASN A 227 -20.99 -23.11 -8.11
CA ASN A 227 -20.58 -21.71 -8.08
C ASN A 227 -19.99 -21.34 -6.71
N LEU A 228 -20.64 -21.74 -5.62
CA LEU A 228 -20.17 -21.45 -4.28
C LEU A 228 -18.84 -22.15 -3.95
N LYS A 229 -18.65 -23.38 -4.42
CA LYS A 229 -17.36 -24.09 -4.30
C LYS A 229 -16.24 -23.35 -5.05
N SER A 230 -16.53 -22.83 -6.24
CA SER A 230 -15.61 -21.99 -7.01
C SER A 230 -15.28 -20.69 -6.29
N ILE A 231 -16.29 -19.99 -5.78
CA ILE A 231 -16.13 -18.77 -4.97
C ILE A 231 -15.24 -19.04 -3.74
N THR A 232 -15.52 -20.12 -3.02
CA THR A 232 -14.77 -20.52 -1.82
C THR A 232 -13.30 -20.76 -2.12
N LYS A 233 -13.01 -21.50 -3.20
CA LYS A 233 -11.65 -21.72 -3.66
C LYS A 233 -10.95 -20.41 -4.00
N ASN A 234 -11.61 -19.53 -4.75
CA ASN A 234 -11.05 -18.25 -5.17
C ASN A 234 -10.77 -17.32 -3.99
N HIS A 235 -11.64 -17.33 -2.99
CA HIS A 235 -11.46 -16.60 -1.74
C HIS A 235 -10.27 -17.12 -0.95
N ASN A 236 -10.15 -18.45 -0.78
CA ASN A 236 -9.01 -19.05 -0.10
C ASN A 236 -7.68 -18.72 -0.79
N ASP A 237 -7.63 -18.86 -2.12
CA ASP A 237 -6.44 -18.50 -2.91
C ASP A 237 -6.04 -17.04 -2.69
N LEU A 238 -7.03 -16.14 -2.59
CA LEU A 238 -6.81 -14.71 -2.38
C LEU A 238 -6.35 -14.38 -0.96
N CYS A 239 -6.87 -15.10 0.05
CA CYS A 239 -6.41 -15.01 1.43
C CYS A 239 -4.96 -15.48 1.55
N ASP A 240 -4.62 -16.63 0.97
CA ASP A 240 -3.24 -17.14 0.92
C ASP A 240 -2.29 -16.14 0.23
N LEU A 241 -2.79 -15.43 -0.79
CA LEU A 241 -2.05 -14.38 -1.49
C LEU A 241 -1.78 -13.17 -0.58
N LEU A 242 -2.80 -12.73 0.17
CA LEU A 242 -2.69 -11.62 1.10
C LEU A 242 -1.75 -11.96 2.27
N ASP A 243 -1.80 -13.19 2.78
CA ASP A 243 -0.90 -13.67 3.84
C ASP A 243 0.56 -13.67 3.35
N LYS A 244 0.81 -14.15 2.13
CA LYS A 244 2.13 -14.09 1.49
C LYS A 244 2.60 -12.65 1.29
N TYR A 245 1.71 -11.76 0.87
CA TYR A 245 1.99 -10.35 0.68
C TYR A 245 2.37 -9.68 2.01
N ASN A 246 1.56 -9.86 3.05
CA ASN A 246 1.82 -9.34 4.40
C ASN A 246 3.15 -9.85 4.95
N LYS A 247 3.47 -11.15 4.77
CA LYS A 247 4.75 -11.72 5.18
C LYS A 247 5.94 -11.05 4.47
N CYS A 248 5.79 -10.72 3.19
CA CYS A 248 6.84 -10.05 2.42
C CYS A 248 7.02 -8.57 2.83
N PHE A 249 5.92 -7.84 2.96
CA PHE A 249 5.94 -6.38 3.12
C PHE A 249 5.76 -5.89 4.56
N LYS A 250 5.65 -6.79 5.55
CA LYS A 250 5.55 -6.44 6.97
C LYS A 250 6.57 -5.37 7.39
N LEU A 251 7.86 -5.64 7.20
CA LEU A 251 8.91 -4.70 7.59
C LEU A 251 8.82 -3.39 6.79
N MET A 252 8.44 -3.47 5.51
CA MET A 252 8.28 -2.28 4.66
C MET A 252 7.22 -1.34 5.22
N TYR A 253 6.05 -1.85 5.61
CA TYR A 253 5.01 -1.01 6.18
C TYR A 253 5.41 -0.38 7.52
N CYS A 254 6.16 -1.11 8.36
CA CYS A 254 6.73 -0.55 9.58
C CYS A 254 7.65 0.64 9.26
N LEU A 255 8.56 0.47 8.31
CA LEU A 255 9.47 1.52 7.86
C LEU A 255 8.75 2.72 7.23
N ILE A 256 7.71 2.48 6.44
CA ILE A 256 6.88 3.54 5.85
C ILE A 256 6.24 4.39 6.96
N ILE A 257 5.62 3.75 7.96
CA ILE A 257 4.96 4.47 9.04
C ILE A 257 5.96 5.24 9.90
N LEU A 258 7.12 4.63 10.20
CA LEU A 258 8.19 5.32 10.93
C LEU A 258 8.72 6.53 10.15
N SER A 259 8.95 6.38 8.84
CA SER A 259 9.42 7.47 7.97
C SER A 259 8.42 8.62 7.90
N ILE A 260 7.13 8.33 7.77
CA ILE A 260 6.07 9.35 7.79
C ILE A 260 6.05 10.07 9.15
N LYS A 261 6.05 9.32 10.26
CA LYS A 261 6.07 9.91 11.61
C LYS A 261 7.27 10.82 11.80
N SER A 262 8.46 10.37 11.44
CA SER A 262 9.68 11.16 11.58
C SER A 262 9.67 12.39 10.66
N ALA A 263 9.19 12.27 9.42
CA ALA A 263 9.16 13.37 8.47
C ALA A 263 8.23 14.50 8.96
N ILE A 264 7.04 14.13 9.45
CA ILE A 264 6.10 15.09 10.02
C ILE A 264 6.69 15.73 11.27
N LEU A 265 7.30 14.93 12.16
CA LEU A 265 7.94 15.45 13.36
C LEU A 265 9.06 16.45 13.03
N PHE A 266 9.90 16.15 12.05
CA PHE A 266 10.94 17.06 11.57
C PHE A 266 10.33 18.37 11.04
N CYS A 267 9.30 18.29 10.20
CA CYS A 267 8.61 19.47 9.69
C CYS A 267 8.02 20.33 10.81
N CYS A 268 7.36 19.71 11.80
CA CYS A 268 6.85 20.40 12.99
C CYS A 268 7.98 21.07 13.79
N THR A 269 9.11 20.38 13.97
CA THR A 269 10.28 20.91 14.69
C THR A 269 10.84 22.16 14.00
N ILE A 270 10.95 22.13 12.66
CA ILE A 270 11.36 23.29 11.88
C ILE A 270 10.34 24.44 12.02
N LEU A 271 9.04 24.15 11.92
CA LEU A 271 8.01 25.17 12.08
C LEU A 271 8.05 25.84 13.46
N ILE A 272 8.30 25.07 14.53
CA ILE A 272 8.42 25.58 15.90
C ILE A 272 9.69 26.44 16.04
N GLU A 273 10.84 25.96 15.56
CA GLU A 273 12.12 26.68 15.66
C GLU A 273 12.08 28.02 14.91
N PHE A 274 11.48 28.08 13.72
CA PHE A 274 11.32 29.33 12.96
C PHE A 274 10.12 30.18 13.41
N GLY A 275 9.16 29.58 14.10
CA GLY A 275 8.02 30.29 14.68
C GLY A 275 8.38 31.08 15.93
N THR A 276 9.35 30.59 16.70
CA THR A 276 9.72 31.13 18.03
C THR A 276 10.91 32.08 17.98
N LYS A 277 11.83 31.94 17.03
CA LYS A 277 13.05 32.75 16.93
C LYS A 277 13.04 33.67 15.71
N GLU A 278 13.46 34.92 15.89
CA GLU A 278 13.78 35.80 14.76
C GLU A 278 15.10 35.36 14.12
N LYS A 279 14.99 34.67 12.98
CA LYS A 279 16.15 34.29 12.17
C LYS A 279 16.00 34.90 10.79
N SER A 280 16.91 35.78 10.40
CA SER A 280 17.07 36.20 9.02
C SER A 280 18.10 35.30 8.34
N VAL A 281 17.83 34.91 7.10
CA VAL A 281 18.79 34.18 6.25
C VAL A 281 19.14 35.12 5.10
N ASN A 282 20.41 35.52 5.00
CA ASN A 282 20.88 36.49 4.00
C ASN A 282 20.07 37.80 3.98
N GLY A 283 19.62 38.27 5.15
CA GLY A 283 18.83 39.51 5.27
C GLY A 283 17.35 39.40 4.88
N VAL A 284 16.89 38.22 4.42
CA VAL A 284 15.48 37.94 4.13
C VAL A 284 14.86 37.22 5.32
N ASP A 285 13.63 37.59 5.70
CA ASP A 285 12.83 36.83 6.68
C ASP A 285 12.25 35.57 6.01
N PRO A 286 12.74 34.36 6.35
CA PRO A 286 12.29 33.13 5.72
C PRO A 286 10.97 32.62 6.32
N LYS A 287 10.42 33.25 7.37
CA LYS A 287 9.31 32.71 8.17
C LYS A 287 8.09 32.28 7.35
N ILE A 288 7.62 33.15 6.45
CA ILE A 288 6.44 32.86 5.62
C ILE A 288 6.72 31.66 4.70
N PHE A 289 7.91 31.59 4.13
CA PHE A 289 8.29 30.53 3.19
C PHE A 289 8.44 29.18 3.89
N VAL A 290 9.14 29.16 5.02
CA VAL A 290 9.25 27.96 5.86
C VAL A 290 7.87 27.48 6.29
N ARG A 291 6.97 28.39 6.70
CA ARG A 291 5.59 28.01 7.06
C ARG A 291 4.85 27.34 5.92
N ILE A 292 4.90 27.89 4.70
CA ILE A 292 4.19 27.32 3.56
C ILE A 292 4.78 25.96 3.16
N VAL A 293 6.09 25.89 2.94
CA VAL A 293 6.76 24.68 2.42
C VAL A 293 6.61 23.50 3.38
N TYR A 294 6.94 23.69 4.67
CA TYR A 294 6.90 22.59 5.63
C TYR A 294 5.46 22.18 5.99
N SER A 295 4.49 23.09 5.94
CA SER A 295 3.07 22.71 6.07
C SER A 295 2.61 21.84 4.90
N LEU A 296 3.06 22.15 3.67
CA LEU A 296 2.75 21.32 2.50
C LEU A 296 3.38 19.92 2.62
N PHE A 297 4.61 19.80 3.10
CA PHE A 297 5.23 18.50 3.37
C PHE A 297 4.48 17.69 4.44
N ILE A 298 3.99 18.33 5.51
CA ILE A 298 3.14 17.67 6.51
C ILE A 298 1.86 17.14 5.87
N VAL A 299 1.17 17.98 5.08
CA VAL A 299 -0.07 17.59 4.39
C VAL A 299 0.18 16.42 3.44
N SER A 300 1.23 16.49 2.62
CA SER A 300 1.63 15.40 1.70
C SER A 300 1.93 14.09 2.46
N SER A 301 2.67 14.16 3.55
CA SER A 301 2.99 13.00 4.40
C SER A 301 1.73 12.37 5.01
N MET A 302 0.80 13.20 5.48
CA MET A 302 -0.49 12.76 6.03
C MET A 302 -1.40 12.17 4.96
N LEU A 303 -1.41 12.73 3.74
CA LEU A 303 -2.15 12.17 2.62
C LEU A 303 -1.61 10.78 2.26
N THR A 304 -0.30 10.60 2.24
CA THR A 304 0.34 9.29 1.98
C THR A 304 -0.07 8.25 3.03
N ALA A 305 -0.04 8.60 4.32
CA ALA A 305 -0.54 7.73 5.38
C ALA A 305 -2.04 7.45 5.25
N GLY A 306 -2.83 8.46 4.88
CA GLY A 306 -4.27 8.35 4.69
C GLY A 306 -4.64 7.39 3.56
N ILE A 307 -3.89 7.39 2.46
CA ILE A 307 -4.09 6.42 1.36
C ILE A 307 -3.76 5.01 1.83
N ALA A 308 -2.64 4.82 2.54
CA ALA A 308 -2.27 3.51 3.08
C ALA A 308 -3.35 2.96 4.01
N ALA A 309 -3.85 3.81 4.93
CA ALA A 309 -4.96 3.49 5.82
C ALA A 309 -6.25 3.18 5.05
N CYS A 310 -6.61 3.98 4.05
CA CYS A 310 -7.81 3.80 3.24
C CYS A 310 -7.78 2.49 2.44
N VAL A 311 -6.65 2.13 1.83
CA VAL A 311 -6.52 0.85 1.10
C VAL A 311 -6.74 -0.33 2.05
N GLY A 312 -6.15 -0.27 3.25
CA GLY A 312 -6.30 -1.34 4.25
C GLY A 312 -7.71 -1.43 4.84
N GLU A 313 -8.35 -0.29 5.12
CA GLU A 313 -9.76 -0.26 5.56
C GLU A 313 -10.68 -0.84 4.49
N LYS A 314 -10.51 -0.44 3.23
CA LYS A 314 -11.35 -0.94 2.14
C LYS A 314 -11.21 -2.44 1.91
N ILE A 315 -10.04 -3.05 2.15
CA ILE A 315 -9.91 -4.51 2.13
C ILE A 315 -10.76 -5.13 3.24
N ARG A 316 -10.68 -4.56 4.45
CA ARG A 316 -11.45 -5.03 5.59
C ARG A 316 -12.95 -4.92 5.36
N GLU A 317 -13.43 -3.80 4.81
CA GLU A 317 -14.83 -3.60 4.43
C GLU A 317 -15.34 -4.69 3.47
N GLU A 318 -14.52 -5.09 2.49
CA GLU A 318 -14.89 -6.17 1.56
C GLU A 318 -14.95 -7.53 2.28
N VAL A 319 -14.01 -7.83 3.18
CA VAL A 319 -14.03 -9.08 3.98
C VAL A 319 -15.25 -9.14 4.90
N ASP A 320 -15.58 -8.03 5.57
CA ASP A 320 -16.77 -7.92 6.41
C ASP A 320 -18.05 -8.05 5.56
N GLY A 321 -18.04 -7.52 4.34
CA GLY A 321 -19.07 -7.72 3.33
C GLY A 321 -19.30 -9.19 2.99
N ILE A 322 -18.23 -9.97 2.78
CA ILE A 322 -18.31 -11.41 2.49
C ILE A 322 -18.96 -12.13 3.67
N THR A 323 -18.52 -11.82 4.89
CA THR A 323 -19.04 -12.40 6.12
C THR A 323 -20.53 -12.12 6.29
N ARG A 324 -20.95 -10.85 6.09
CA ARG A 324 -22.37 -10.46 6.15
C ARG A 324 -23.21 -11.18 5.10
N ASN A 325 -22.71 -11.28 3.87
CA ASN A 325 -23.41 -11.97 2.79
C ASN A 325 -23.55 -13.48 3.08
N CYS A 326 -22.53 -14.12 3.66
CA CYS A 326 -22.60 -15.53 4.05
C CYS A 326 -23.65 -15.78 5.15
N TYR A 327 -23.70 -14.94 6.20
CA TYR A 327 -24.76 -15.05 7.21
C TYR A 327 -26.16 -14.83 6.64
N TYR A 328 -26.31 -13.85 5.75
CA TYR A 328 -27.57 -13.60 5.07
C TYR A 328 -28.03 -14.81 4.24
N LEU A 329 -27.09 -15.45 3.52
CA LEU A 329 -27.36 -16.65 2.74
C LEU A 329 -27.73 -17.85 3.61
N LEU A 330 -27.01 -18.07 4.71
CA LEU A 330 -27.32 -19.14 5.67
C LEU A 330 -28.71 -18.97 6.27
N ASN A 331 -29.08 -17.75 6.68
CA ASN A 331 -30.41 -17.46 7.24
C ASN A 331 -31.57 -17.64 6.22
N LYS A 332 -31.26 -17.70 4.92
CA LYS A 332 -32.23 -17.97 3.86
C LYS A 332 -32.37 -19.46 3.51
N LEU A 333 -31.49 -20.32 4.02
CA LEU A 333 -31.61 -21.76 3.80
C LEU A 333 -32.75 -22.32 4.65
N PRO A 334 -33.49 -23.32 4.15
CA PRO A 334 -34.52 -23.97 4.93
C PRO A 334 -33.89 -24.74 6.10
N VAL A 335 -34.57 -24.75 7.25
CA VAL A 335 -34.13 -25.46 8.47
C VAL A 335 -34.05 -26.97 8.25
N CYS A 336 -34.92 -27.53 7.40
CA CYS A 336 -34.87 -28.93 6.99
C CYS A 336 -34.41 -29.02 5.54
N PHE A 337 -33.27 -29.67 5.31
CA PHE A 337 -32.73 -29.85 3.97
C PHE A 337 -33.58 -30.85 3.17
N LYS A 338 -34.03 -30.41 2.00
CA LYS A 338 -34.74 -31.23 1.01
C LYS A 338 -33.77 -31.94 0.07
N THR A 339 -32.53 -31.46 -0.06
CA THR A 339 -31.53 -31.98 -1.02
C THR A 339 -30.12 -31.99 -0.45
N ASP A 340 -29.27 -32.92 -0.91
CA ASP A 340 -27.84 -32.96 -0.56
C ASP A 340 -27.09 -31.67 -0.94
N TYR A 341 -27.53 -31.00 -2.00
CA TYR A 341 -26.94 -29.73 -2.43
C TYR A 341 -27.09 -28.62 -1.38
N GLN A 342 -28.20 -28.58 -0.66
CA GLN A 342 -28.41 -27.62 0.44
C GLN A 342 -27.42 -27.83 1.57
N TYR A 343 -27.16 -29.08 1.92
CA TYR A 343 -26.11 -29.42 2.89
C TYR A 343 -24.72 -28.99 2.40
N VAL A 344 -24.41 -29.22 1.12
CA VAL A 344 -23.15 -28.76 0.52
C VAL A 344 -23.02 -27.23 0.58
N ILE A 345 -24.09 -26.51 0.28
CA ILE A 345 -24.13 -25.05 0.33
C ILE A 345 -23.88 -24.54 1.75
N GLU A 346 -24.62 -25.05 2.73
CA GLU A 346 -24.45 -24.70 4.14
C GLU A 346 -23.00 -24.94 4.56
N LYS A 347 -22.45 -26.11 4.23
CA LYS A 347 -21.06 -26.46 4.54
C LYS A 347 -20.06 -25.48 3.91
N GLN A 348 -20.23 -25.08 2.65
CA GLN A 348 -19.34 -24.12 1.99
C GLN A 348 -19.46 -22.71 2.58
N LEU A 349 -20.68 -22.25 2.91
CA LEU A 349 -20.89 -20.94 3.55
C LEU A 349 -20.29 -20.89 4.95
N THR A 350 -20.49 -21.94 5.75
CA THR A 350 -19.88 -22.06 7.08
C THR A 350 -18.36 -22.12 6.98
N TYR A 351 -17.82 -22.86 6.00
CA TYR A 351 -16.38 -22.87 5.76
C TYR A 351 -15.83 -21.48 5.42
N LEU A 352 -16.49 -20.72 4.54
CA LEU A 352 -16.11 -19.33 4.25
C LEU A 352 -16.12 -18.43 5.50
N LEU A 353 -17.15 -18.57 6.35
CA LEU A 353 -17.24 -17.83 7.61
C LEU A 353 -16.11 -18.20 8.57
N ASP A 354 -15.82 -19.48 8.73
CA ASP A 354 -14.75 -19.95 9.61
C ASP A 354 -13.38 -19.50 9.11
N GLN A 355 -13.16 -19.46 7.79
CA GLN A 355 -11.95 -18.89 7.21
C GLN A 355 -11.81 -17.39 7.54
N ASN A 356 -12.88 -16.61 7.39
CA ASN A 356 -12.86 -15.18 7.69
C ASN A 356 -12.66 -14.88 9.18
N LYS A 357 -13.19 -15.72 10.07
CA LYS A 357 -13.00 -15.57 11.51
C LYS A 357 -11.60 -15.97 11.97
N SER A 358 -11.06 -17.05 11.40
CA SER A 358 -9.77 -17.60 11.81
C SER A 358 -8.59 -16.81 11.27
N ARG A 359 -8.72 -16.26 10.05
CA ARG A 359 -7.70 -15.43 9.42
C ARG A 359 -8.07 -13.98 9.64
N ASN A 360 -7.21 -13.20 10.28
CA ASN A 360 -7.37 -11.75 10.37
C ASN A 360 -7.06 -11.13 8.98
N ILE A 361 -7.98 -11.30 8.03
CA ILE A 361 -7.80 -10.94 6.61
C ILE A 361 -7.83 -9.42 6.51
N GLY A 362 -6.64 -8.85 6.35
CA GLY A 362 -6.43 -7.41 6.20
C GLY A 362 -4.98 -7.11 5.91
N LEU A 363 -4.66 -5.83 5.73
CA LEU A 363 -3.27 -5.40 5.67
C LEU A 363 -2.71 -5.37 7.10
N CYS A 364 -1.78 -6.27 7.39
CA CYS A 364 -1.30 -6.49 8.74
C CYS A 364 0.24 -6.42 8.78
N VAL A 365 0.77 -5.64 9.73
CA VAL A 365 2.21 -5.59 10.02
C VAL A 365 2.53 -6.71 11.02
N GLY A 366 2.42 -7.95 10.54
CA GLY A 366 2.45 -9.13 11.42
C GLY A 366 1.39 -9.06 12.50
N SER A 367 1.75 -9.40 13.75
CA SER A 367 0.88 -9.31 14.93
C SER A 367 0.90 -7.94 15.61
N MET A 368 1.63 -6.94 15.10
CA MET A 368 1.82 -5.66 15.79
C MET A 368 0.62 -4.74 15.63
N PHE A 369 0.17 -4.51 14.40
CA PHE A 369 -0.98 -3.65 14.11
C PHE A 369 -1.53 -3.89 12.70
N THR A 370 -2.79 -3.53 12.51
CA THR A 370 -3.49 -3.52 11.23
C THR A 370 -3.37 -2.15 10.57
N ILE A 371 -3.21 -2.13 9.24
CA ILE A 371 -3.18 -0.90 8.44
C ILE A 371 -4.61 -0.50 8.13
N ASN A 372 -5.10 0.47 8.88
CA ASN A 372 -6.47 0.98 8.81
C ASN A 372 -6.49 2.44 9.33
N TRP A 373 -7.66 3.05 9.47
CA TRP A 373 -7.75 4.44 9.96
C TRP A 373 -7.17 4.66 11.37
N SER A 374 -7.07 3.61 12.20
CA SER A 374 -6.44 3.70 13.52
C SER A 374 -4.96 4.12 13.44
N ILE A 375 -4.26 3.80 12.34
CA ILE A 375 -2.87 4.26 12.15
C ILE A 375 -2.79 5.78 12.02
N MET A 376 -3.73 6.42 11.34
CA MET A 376 -3.76 7.89 11.24
C MET A 376 -3.89 8.51 12.63
N GLY A 377 -4.79 7.99 13.46
CA GLY A 377 -4.94 8.43 14.85
C GLY A 377 -3.64 8.25 15.65
N CYS A 378 -2.97 7.11 15.48
CA CYS A 378 -1.68 6.85 16.13
C CYS A 378 -0.58 7.82 15.67
N ILE A 379 -0.46 8.09 14.36
CA ILE A 379 0.50 9.06 13.80
C ILE A 379 0.23 10.45 14.37
N THR A 380 -1.00 10.94 14.26
CA THR A 380 -1.39 12.26 14.76
C THR A 380 -1.15 12.40 16.25
N SER A 381 -1.58 11.43 17.06
CA SER A 381 -1.35 11.45 18.51
C SER A 381 0.15 11.47 18.85
N THR A 382 0.95 10.62 18.19
CA THR A 382 2.41 10.58 18.42
C THR A 382 3.05 11.94 18.09
N VAL A 383 2.73 12.49 16.91
CA VAL A 383 3.28 13.77 16.43
C VAL A 383 2.88 14.92 17.35
N VAL A 384 1.61 15.00 17.76
CA VAL A 384 1.11 16.04 18.66
C VAL A 384 1.81 15.97 20.01
N THR A 385 1.90 14.78 20.62
CA THR A 385 2.59 14.59 21.91
C THR A 385 4.05 15.02 21.82
N TYR A 386 4.79 14.59 20.81
CA TYR A 386 6.19 15.02 20.65
C TYR A 386 6.32 16.51 20.31
N SER A 387 5.39 17.08 19.54
CA SER A 387 5.41 18.52 19.26
C SER A 387 5.22 19.33 20.53
N ILE A 388 4.33 18.92 21.44
CA ILE A 388 4.15 19.56 22.75
C ILE A 388 5.45 19.49 23.56
N VAL A 389 6.09 18.32 23.62
CA VAL A 389 7.38 18.14 24.31
C VAL A 389 8.45 19.05 23.70
N ILE A 390 8.56 19.10 22.37
CA ILE A 390 9.51 19.98 21.67
C ILE A 390 9.24 21.45 22.00
N ILE A 391 7.98 21.89 22.00
CA ILE A 391 7.62 23.26 22.40
C ILE A 391 8.09 23.55 23.82
N GLN A 392 7.88 22.64 24.77
CA GLN A 392 8.27 22.80 26.17
C GLN A 392 9.79 22.85 26.38
N PHE A 393 10.59 22.22 25.52
CA PHE A 393 12.05 22.20 25.63
C PHE A 393 12.75 23.20 24.70
N LEU A 394 12.03 23.78 23.71
CA LEU A 394 12.57 24.80 22.80
C LEU A 394 12.18 26.25 23.17
N LEU A 395 11.04 26.43 23.86
CA LEU A 395 10.69 27.67 24.56
C LEU A 395 11.36 27.68 25.93
#